data_AF-A0A0W0ZW68-F1
#
_entry.id   AF-A0A0W0ZW68-F1
#
_cell.length_a   1.000
_cell.length_b   1.000
_cell.length_c   1.000
_cell.angle_alpha   90.00
_cell.angle_beta   90.00
_cell.angle_gamma   90.00
#
_symmetry.space_group_name_H-M   'P 1'
#
loop_
_entity.id
_entity.type
_entity.pdbx_description
1 polymer ?
#
loop_
_entity_poly.entity_id
_entity_poly.type
_entity_poly.pdbx_seq_one_letter_code
_entity_poly.pdbx_strand_id
1 'polypeptide(L)'
;MYIRIFDFDQTITKHHTFQRPELFNSDNNIKTGIGEFFLHDKENVSVVATYHDNPEYVKSYIEKILNKKLTLQNTIDYKNDRLSVYTCANEKIPVLISTIPPENYNSSIEVLMTEGKNTQIMHILDYLKNNHDLNYKRHEIHLYEDSDSNILEAEKLTREISKIICHLINKYKPNQFSIKSIKESTLENKIINTKANGELEIIDNSFQLPYERTSNSISALNAKSMIFTLGTPIESEYRKKAYLLFKSIPKESELYEAIWSIVKRFTMATDDYLLYKGVIEVDKYDRSCQNDQERRAVQFLLNHKEFNDFVNVAKTTGLAKIVLENLIRAGFNELIEEQASKPSFSM
;
A
#
# COMPACT_ATOMS: atom_id res chain seq x y z
N MET A 1 -18.89 -0.76 -21.40
CA MET A 1 -18.96 -1.29 -20.03
C MET A 1 -17.60 -1.14 -19.40
N TYR A 2 -17.55 -0.64 -18.17
CA TYR A 2 -16.33 -0.41 -17.40
C TYR A 2 -16.24 -1.40 -16.25
N ILE A 3 -15.05 -1.96 -16.03
CA ILE A 3 -14.77 -2.76 -14.83
C ILE A 3 -13.98 -1.86 -13.88
N ARG A 4 -14.53 -1.59 -12.70
CA ARG A 4 -13.96 -0.66 -11.72
C ARG A 4 -13.54 -1.44 -10.47
N ILE A 5 -12.25 -1.59 -10.28
CA ILE A 5 -11.67 -2.32 -9.16
C ILE A 5 -11.22 -1.31 -8.13
N PHE A 6 -11.74 -1.43 -6.91
CA PHE A 6 -11.38 -0.56 -5.80
C PHE A 6 -10.56 -1.35 -4.78
N ASP A 7 -9.47 -0.75 -4.33
CA ASP A 7 -8.99 -1.03 -2.98
C ASP A 7 -9.99 -0.50 -1.94
N PHE A 8 -9.88 -0.99 -0.70
CA PHE A 8 -10.82 -0.65 0.36
C PHE A 8 -10.26 0.40 1.32
N ASP A 9 -9.12 0.11 1.94
CA ASP A 9 -8.59 0.91 3.03
C ASP A 9 -7.95 2.20 2.51
N GLN A 10 -8.36 3.37 3.02
CA GLN A 10 -7.90 4.69 2.54
C GLN A 10 -8.25 5.02 1.07
N THR A 11 -8.81 4.06 0.32
CA THR A 11 -9.40 4.23 -1.01
C THR A 11 -10.91 4.51 -0.91
N ILE A 12 -11.69 3.56 -0.39
CA ILE A 12 -13.12 3.75 -0.07
C ILE A 12 -13.27 4.39 1.31
N THR A 13 -12.46 3.93 2.26
CA THR A 13 -12.54 4.35 3.65
C THR A 13 -11.71 5.59 3.94
N LYS A 14 -12.02 6.32 5.03
CA LYS A 14 -11.22 7.48 5.46
C LYS A 14 -9.92 7.04 6.14
N HIS A 15 -10.00 5.96 6.90
CA HIS A 15 -8.92 5.41 7.72
C HIS A 15 -8.73 3.91 7.46
N HIS A 16 -7.52 3.41 7.70
CA HIS A 16 -7.25 1.98 7.76
C HIS A 16 -8.10 1.33 8.85
N THR A 17 -8.79 0.25 8.48
CA THR A 17 -9.75 -0.42 9.35
C THR A 17 -9.23 -1.71 9.95
N PHE A 18 -8.31 -2.40 9.26
CA PHE A 18 -7.90 -3.76 9.62
C PHE A 18 -7.42 -3.93 11.07
N GLN A 19 -6.69 -2.97 11.63
CA GLN A 19 -6.14 -3.08 13.00
C GLN A 19 -7.14 -2.72 14.10
N ARG A 20 -8.20 -1.99 13.77
CA ARG A 20 -9.19 -1.47 14.73
C ARG A 20 -10.59 -1.41 14.12
N PRO A 21 -11.13 -2.53 13.62
CA PRO A 21 -12.42 -2.55 12.94
C PRO A 21 -13.58 -2.13 13.85
N GLU A 22 -13.41 -2.21 15.17
CA GLU A 22 -14.39 -1.75 16.16
C GLU A 22 -14.56 -0.24 16.23
N LEU A 23 -13.57 0.54 15.79
CA LEU A 23 -13.62 2.01 15.81
C LEU A 23 -14.31 2.60 14.58
N PHE A 24 -14.45 1.80 13.52
CA PHE A 24 -14.88 2.27 12.22
C PHE A 24 -16.03 1.44 11.70
N ASN A 25 -17.01 2.10 11.11
CA ASN A 25 -18.10 1.43 10.42
C ASN A 25 -18.51 2.25 9.19
N SER A 26 -19.42 1.69 8.40
CA SER A 26 -19.88 2.34 7.18
C SER A 26 -20.55 3.69 7.44
N ASP A 27 -21.07 3.95 8.65
CA ASP A 27 -21.68 5.24 9.01
C ASP A 27 -20.67 6.37 9.19
N ASN A 28 -19.46 6.07 9.67
CA ASN A 28 -18.49 7.10 10.04
C ASN A 28 -17.23 7.13 9.17
N ASN A 29 -16.94 6.07 8.41
CA ASN A 29 -15.64 5.87 7.76
C ASN A 29 -15.69 5.75 6.22
N ILE A 30 -16.75 6.20 5.55
CA ILE A 30 -16.82 6.30 4.08
C ILE A 30 -16.36 7.70 3.62
N LYS A 31 -15.50 7.78 2.60
CA LYS A 31 -15.14 9.04 1.94
C LYS A 31 -16.34 9.69 1.25
N THR A 32 -16.51 11.01 1.39
CA THR A 32 -17.55 11.71 0.63
C THR A 32 -17.23 11.70 -0.87
N GLY A 33 -18.26 11.64 -1.72
CA GLY A 33 -18.10 11.62 -3.18
C GLY A 33 -17.81 10.25 -3.80
N ILE A 34 -17.50 9.20 -3.01
CA ILE A 34 -17.22 7.85 -3.56
C ILE A 34 -18.38 7.30 -4.41
N GLY A 35 -19.63 7.66 -4.08
CA GLY A 35 -20.81 7.20 -4.81
C GLY A 35 -20.86 7.66 -6.27
N GLU A 36 -20.11 8.70 -6.66
CA GLU A 36 -19.97 9.13 -8.05
C GLU A 36 -19.06 8.20 -8.87
N PHE A 37 -18.25 7.36 -8.19
CA PHE A 37 -17.24 6.49 -8.80
C PHE A 37 -17.58 5.01 -8.64
N PHE A 38 -18.10 4.61 -7.49
CA PHE A 38 -18.49 3.23 -7.20
C PHE A 38 -19.89 2.95 -7.76
N LEU A 39 -19.96 2.83 -9.08
CA LEU A 39 -21.18 2.58 -9.83
C LEU A 39 -21.30 1.08 -10.16
N HIS A 40 -22.46 0.49 -9.89
CA HIS A 40 -22.74 -0.91 -10.19
C HIS A 40 -24.10 -1.03 -10.88
N ASP A 41 -24.06 -1.09 -12.21
CA ASP A 41 -25.19 -1.03 -13.13
C ASP A 41 -24.86 -1.73 -14.47
N LYS A 42 -25.74 -1.60 -15.48
CA LYS A 42 -25.57 -2.17 -16.83
C LYS A 42 -24.31 -1.70 -17.59
N GLU A 43 -23.74 -0.56 -17.23
CA GLU A 43 -22.59 0.07 -17.87
C GLU A 43 -21.33 -0.01 -17.01
N ASN A 44 -21.46 -0.21 -15.70
CA ASN A 44 -20.38 -0.19 -14.73
C ASN A 44 -20.43 -1.41 -13.81
N VAL A 45 -19.32 -2.12 -13.69
CA VAL A 45 -19.15 -3.24 -12.75
C VAL A 45 -18.11 -2.83 -11.72
N SER A 46 -18.58 -2.37 -10.55
CA SER A 46 -17.69 -2.10 -9.41
C SER A 46 -17.46 -3.35 -8.58
N VAL A 47 -16.19 -3.61 -8.26
CA VAL A 47 -15.67 -4.75 -7.49
C VAL A 47 -14.60 -4.27 -6.52
N VAL A 48 -14.32 -5.06 -5.48
CA VAL A 48 -13.33 -4.72 -4.45
C VAL A 48 -12.24 -5.79 -4.41
N ALA A 49 -10.98 -5.35 -4.35
CA ALA A 49 -9.83 -6.18 -4.04
C ALA A 49 -9.13 -5.58 -2.82
N THR A 50 -9.11 -6.27 -1.69
CA THR A 50 -8.56 -5.73 -0.45
C THR A 50 -7.74 -6.76 0.30
N TYR A 51 -6.82 -6.25 1.11
CA TYR A 51 -6.09 -7.02 2.11
C TYR A 51 -6.89 -7.26 3.39
N HIS A 52 -8.12 -6.78 3.51
CA HIS A 52 -8.96 -7.17 4.64
C HIS A 52 -9.27 -8.67 4.59
N ASP A 53 -9.47 -9.28 5.75
CA ASP A 53 -9.84 -10.68 5.93
C ASP A 53 -11.34 -10.96 6.09
N ASN A 54 -12.15 -9.90 6.15
CA ASN A 54 -13.56 -9.98 6.51
C ASN A 54 -14.43 -9.40 5.40
N PRO A 55 -14.96 -10.25 4.50
CA PRO A 55 -15.76 -9.76 3.38
C PRO A 55 -17.11 -9.18 3.82
N GLU A 56 -17.68 -9.61 4.94
CA GLU A 56 -18.94 -9.05 5.47
C GLU A 56 -18.74 -7.62 6.02
N TYR A 57 -17.58 -7.36 6.63
CA TYR A 57 -17.21 -6.00 7.05
C TYR A 57 -17.12 -5.07 5.84
N VAL A 58 -16.39 -5.47 4.79
CA VAL A 58 -16.27 -4.70 3.54
C VAL A 58 -17.63 -4.50 2.87
N LYS A 59 -18.43 -5.57 2.77
CA LYS A 59 -19.79 -5.55 2.21
C LYS A 59 -20.67 -4.50 2.86
N SER A 60 -20.61 -4.32 4.18
CA SER A 60 -21.43 -3.30 4.87
C SER A 60 -21.18 -1.87 4.38
N TYR A 61 -19.96 -1.57 3.90
CA TYR A 61 -19.64 -0.29 3.28
C TYR A 61 -20.21 -0.22 1.87
N ILE A 62 -20.10 -1.31 1.10
CA ILE A 62 -20.58 -1.36 -0.29
C ILE A 62 -22.11 -1.26 -0.34
N GLU A 63 -22.84 -1.93 0.55
CA GLU A 63 -24.29 -1.82 0.67
C GLU A 63 -24.72 -0.36 0.92
N LYS A 64 -23.98 0.35 1.77
CA LYS A 64 -24.26 1.75 2.09
C LYS A 64 -23.95 2.68 0.92
N ILE A 65 -22.86 2.45 0.18
CA ILE A 65 -22.49 3.24 -1.00
C ILE A 65 -23.52 3.07 -2.12
N LEU A 66 -23.91 1.82 -2.39
CA LEU A 66 -24.88 1.50 -3.45
C LEU A 66 -26.33 1.77 -3.03
N ASN A 67 -26.59 1.91 -1.73
CA ASN A 67 -27.92 1.89 -1.13
C ASN A 67 -28.73 0.66 -1.59
N LYS A 68 -28.07 -0.50 -1.63
CA LYS A 68 -28.63 -1.78 -2.08
C LYS A 68 -28.17 -2.89 -1.13
N LYS A 69 -29.06 -3.83 -0.83
CA LYS A 69 -28.70 -5.03 -0.07
C LYS A 69 -27.92 -6.00 -0.95
N LEU A 70 -26.87 -6.58 -0.38
CA LEU A 70 -26.03 -7.60 -0.98
C LEU A 70 -26.29 -8.94 -0.29
N THR A 71 -26.56 -9.98 -1.07
CA THR A 71 -26.79 -11.33 -0.53
C THR A 71 -25.73 -12.28 -1.06
N LEU A 72 -24.98 -12.90 -0.14
CA LEU A 72 -23.92 -13.85 -0.49
C LEU A 72 -24.52 -15.01 -1.26
N GLN A 73 -23.98 -15.27 -2.44
CA GLN A 73 -24.38 -16.38 -3.30
C GLN A 73 -23.42 -17.55 -3.10
N ASN A 74 -22.12 -17.29 -3.19
CA ASN A 74 -21.08 -18.27 -3.01
C ASN A 74 -19.74 -17.60 -2.69
N THR A 75 -18.79 -18.44 -2.30
CA THR A 75 -17.41 -18.08 -2.03
C THR A 75 -16.51 -19.00 -2.86
N ILE A 76 -15.42 -18.47 -3.39
CA ILE A 76 -14.40 -19.22 -4.12
C ILE A 76 -13.07 -18.99 -3.41
N ASP A 77 -12.48 -20.07 -2.93
CA ASP A 77 -11.19 -20.05 -2.25
C ASP A 77 -10.06 -20.30 -3.23
N TYR A 78 -9.11 -19.38 -3.27
CA TYR A 78 -7.83 -19.54 -3.94
C TYR A 78 -6.73 -19.72 -2.90
N LYS A 79 -5.49 -19.90 -3.37
CA LYS A 79 -4.35 -20.14 -2.49
C LYS A 79 -4.12 -18.99 -1.49
N ASN A 80 -4.26 -17.75 -1.95
CA ASN A 80 -3.90 -16.55 -1.17
C ASN A 80 -5.04 -15.55 -0.98
N ASP A 81 -6.18 -15.77 -1.62
CA ASP A 81 -7.32 -14.87 -1.60
C ASP A 81 -8.62 -15.66 -1.67
N ARG A 82 -9.71 -15.00 -1.27
CA ARG A 82 -11.06 -15.52 -1.24
C ARG A 82 -11.96 -14.53 -1.98
N LEU A 83 -12.63 -15.01 -3.03
CA LEU A 83 -13.60 -14.23 -3.77
C LEU A 83 -15.01 -14.50 -3.22
N SER A 84 -15.62 -13.50 -2.62
CA SER A 84 -17.02 -13.55 -2.19
C SER A 84 -17.92 -12.92 -3.25
N VAL A 85 -18.93 -13.67 -3.69
CA VAL A 85 -19.85 -13.28 -4.76
C VAL A 85 -21.20 -12.90 -4.15
N TYR A 86 -21.60 -11.66 -4.34
CA TYR A 86 -22.86 -11.14 -3.81
C TYR A 86 -23.83 -10.78 -4.92
N THR A 87 -25.04 -11.33 -4.84
CA THR A 87 -26.15 -10.81 -5.65
C THR A 87 -26.50 -9.40 -5.18
N CYS A 88 -26.72 -8.51 -6.15
CA CYS A 88 -27.13 -7.13 -5.94
C CYS A 88 -28.51 -6.93 -6.54
N ALA A 89 -29.45 -6.38 -5.77
CA ALA A 89 -30.84 -6.29 -6.20
C ALA A 89 -30.99 -5.56 -7.54
N ASN A 90 -31.71 -6.18 -8.48
CA ASN A 90 -31.96 -5.71 -9.85
C ASN A 90 -30.74 -5.64 -10.78
N GLU A 91 -29.60 -6.18 -10.38
CA GLU A 91 -28.39 -6.23 -11.20
C GLU A 91 -28.11 -7.66 -11.69
N LYS A 92 -27.72 -7.78 -12.96
CA LYS A 92 -27.42 -9.09 -13.57
C LYS A 92 -26.03 -9.60 -13.21
N ILE A 93 -25.10 -8.68 -12.96
CA ILE A 93 -23.71 -8.99 -12.61
C ILE A 93 -23.61 -8.85 -11.08
N PRO A 94 -22.99 -9.80 -10.38
CA PRO A 94 -22.83 -9.74 -8.94
C PRO A 94 -21.77 -8.70 -8.55
N VAL A 95 -21.89 -8.19 -7.32
CA VAL A 95 -20.79 -7.47 -6.66
C VAL A 95 -19.79 -8.51 -6.17
N LEU A 96 -18.52 -8.29 -6.51
CA LEU A 96 -17.41 -9.17 -6.14
C LEU A 96 -16.53 -8.48 -5.10
N ILE A 97 -16.17 -9.21 -4.05
CA ILE A 97 -15.24 -8.75 -3.01
C ILE A 97 -14.17 -9.82 -2.84
N SER A 98 -12.93 -9.51 -3.25
CA SER A 98 -11.76 -10.34 -2.96
C SER A 98 -11.09 -9.86 -1.65
N THR A 99 -10.95 -10.80 -0.72
CA THR A 99 -10.34 -10.63 0.61
C THR A 99 -9.24 -11.66 0.82
N ILE A 100 -8.42 -11.51 1.86
CA ILE A 100 -7.48 -12.55 2.28
C ILE A 100 -8.21 -13.56 3.19
N PRO A 101 -8.01 -14.88 3.08
CA PRO A 101 -8.64 -15.82 4.00
C PRO A 101 -8.04 -15.66 5.40
N PRO A 102 -8.85 -15.54 6.47
CA PRO A 102 -8.34 -15.33 7.83
C PRO A 102 -7.48 -16.50 8.32
N GLU A 103 -7.75 -17.71 7.85
CA GLU A 103 -7.03 -18.94 8.23
C GLU A 103 -5.54 -18.95 7.86
N ASN A 104 -5.15 -18.22 6.80
CA ASN A 104 -3.77 -18.17 6.31
C ASN A 104 -3.29 -16.73 6.07
N TYR A 105 -3.92 -15.76 6.74
CA TYR A 105 -3.75 -14.33 6.51
C TYR A 105 -2.29 -13.90 6.39
N ASN A 106 -1.46 -14.22 7.39
CA ASN A 106 -0.07 -13.78 7.45
C ASN A 106 0.78 -14.32 6.29
N SER A 107 0.59 -15.57 5.89
CA SER A 107 1.32 -16.13 4.75
C SER A 107 0.82 -15.59 3.42
N SER A 108 -0.48 -15.33 3.30
CA SER A 108 -1.08 -14.84 2.07
C SER A 108 -0.78 -13.36 1.84
N ILE A 109 -0.81 -12.53 2.88
CA ILE A 109 -0.44 -11.11 2.77
C ILE A 109 1.03 -10.95 2.40
N GLU A 110 1.93 -11.81 2.89
CA GLU A 110 3.35 -11.77 2.52
C GLU A 110 3.53 -11.96 1.01
N VAL A 111 2.85 -12.95 0.42
CA VAL A 111 2.88 -13.16 -1.03
C VAL A 111 2.23 -12.00 -1.77
N LEU A 112 1.01 -11.61 -1.38
CA LEU A 112 0.27 -10.55 -2.07
C LEU A 112 0.95 -9.17 -1.96
N MET A 113 1.73 -8.90 -0.91
CA MET A 113 2.50 -7.67 -0.83
C MET A 113 3.68 -7.62 -1.81
N THR A 114 4.18 -8.76 -2.27
CA THR A 114 5.28 -8.80 -3.26
C THR A 114 4.81 -8.57 -4.69
N GLU A 115 3.61 -9.01 -5.03
CA GLU A 115 3.01 -8.90 -6.37
C GLU A 115 1.91 -7.84 -6.48
N GLY A 116 1.66 -7.12 -5.39
CA GLY A 116 0.49 -6.26 -5.24
C GLY A 116 -0.81 -7.05 -5.28
N LYS A 117 -1.92 -6.38 -5.61
CA LYS A 117 -3.24 -7.03 -5.71
C LYS A 117 -3.47 -7.76 -7.04
N ASN A 118 -2.42 -8.01 -7.82
CA ASN A 118 -2.52 -8.52 -9.19
C ASN A 118 -3.24 -9.88 -9.27
N THR A 119 -2.91 -10.81 -8.37
CA THR A 119 -3.59 -12.11 -8.30
C THR A 119 -5.07 -11.98 -7.99
N GLN A 120 -5.44 -11.12 -7.03
CA GLN A 120 -6.85 -10.83 -6.71
C GLN A 120 -7.58 -10.23 -7.90
N ILE A 121 -6.95 -9.27 -8.59
CA ILE A 121 -7.49 -8.63 -9.80
C ILE A 121 -7.75 -9.70 -10.88
N MET A 122 -6.78 -10.58 -11.15
CA MET A 122 -6.93 -11.61 -12.17
C MET A 122 -8.03 -12.62 -11.83
N HIS A 123 -8.15 -13.06 -10.57
CA HIS A 123 -9.25 -13.94 -10.15
C HIS A 123 -10.63 -13.28 -10.33
N ILE A 124 -10.76 -11.99 -10.02
CA ILE A 124 -11.98 -11.21 -10.28
C ILE A 124 -12.29 -11.19 -11.78
N LEU A 125 -11.30 -10.85 -12.61
CA LEU A 125 -11.47 -10.73 -14.06
C LEU A 125 -11.81 -12.08 -14.71
N ASP A 126 -11.19 -13.17 -14.26
CA ASP A 126 -11.49 -14.53 -14.72
C ASP A 126 -12.90 -14.96 -14.32
N TYR A 127 -13.35 -14.65 -13.10
CA TYR A 127 -14.72 -14.91 -12.69
C TYR A 127 -15.72 -14.20 -13.61
N LEU A 128 -15.51 -12.90 -13.85
CA LEU A 128 -16.39 -12.08 -14.70
C LEU A 128 -16.42 -12.57 -16.14
N LYS A 129 -15.26 -12.97 -16.68
CA LYS A 129 -15.16 -13.56 -18.02
C LYS A 129 -15.91 -14.89 -18.12
N ASN A 130 -15.69 -15.80 -17.19
CA ASN A 130 -16.22 -17.17 -17.28
C ASN A 130 -17.71 -17.27 -16.95
N ASN A 131 -18.24 -16.36 -16.12
CA ASN A 131 -19.63 -16.44 -15.64
C ASN A 131 -20.55 -15.36 -16.23
N HIS A 132 -20.00 -14.27 -16.76
CA HIS A 132 -20.78 -13.11 -17.22
C HIS A 132 -20.38 -12.58 -18.61
N ASP A 133 -19.53 -13.31 -19.35
CA ASP A 133 -19.05 -12.95 -20.70
C ASP A 133 -18.37 -11.56 -20.76
N LEU A 134 -17.81 -11.12 -19.63
CA LEU A 134 -17.07 -9.85 -19.54
C LEU A 134 -15.60 -10.11 -19.83
N ASN A 135 -15.27 -10.17 -21.12
CA ASN A 135 -13.90 -10.33 -21.55
C ASN A 135 -13.12 -9.01 -21.35
N TYR A 136 -12.23 -9.00 -20.36
CA TYR A 136 -11.38 -7.86 -20.02
C TYR A 136 -10.43 -7.40 -21.14
N LYS A 137 -10.33 -8.12 -22.27
CA LYS A 137 -9.66 -7.61 -23.48
C LYS A 137 -10.50 -6.59 -24.26
N ARG A 138 -11.82 -6.55 -24.02
CA ARG A 138 -12.80 -5.70 -24.72
C ARG A 138 -13.39 -4.59 -23.84
N HIS A 139 -12.96 -4.51 -22.58
CA HIS A 139 -13.48 -3.58 -21.60
C HIS A 139 -12.34 -2.77 -21.00
N GLU A 140 -12.63 -1.49 -20.71
CA GLU A 140 -11.68 -0.64 -20.01
C GLU A 140 -11.75 -0.94 -18.51
N ILE A 141 -10.59 -1.23 -17.93
CA ILE A 141 -10.44 -1.52 -16.49
C ILE A 141 -9.92 -0.27 -15.79
N HIS A 142 -10.60 0.14 -14.74
CA HIS A 142 -10.17 1.22 -13.84
C HIS A 142 -9.78 0.62 -12.49
N LEU A 143 -8.54 0.83 -12.06
CA LEU A 143 -8.09 0.48 -10.72
C LEU A 143 -8.01 1.74 -9.86
N TYR A 144 -8.68 1.76 -8.71
CA TYR A 144 -8.60 2.83 -7.72
C TYR A 144 -7.85 2.32 -6.50
N GLU A 145 -6.71 2.93 -6.18
CA GLU A 145 -5.76 2.39 -5.20
C GLU A 145 -5.01 3.54 -4.51
N ASP A 146 -4.75 3.45 -3.20
CA ASP A 146 -4.09 4.50 -2.43
C ASP A 146 -2.55 4.35 -2.37
N SER A 147 -2.04 3.17 -2.77
CA SER A 147 -0.63 2.83 -2.72
C SER A 147 0.06 2.96 -4.09
N ASP A 148 1.07 3.83 -4.16
CA ASP A 148 1.95 3.95 -5.33
C ASP A 148 2.61 2.61 -5.72
N SER A 149 2.96 1.75 -4.74
CA SER A 149 3.57 0.45 -5.04
C SER A 149 2.58 -0.51 -5.72
N ASN A 150 1.33 -0.54 -5.27
CA ASN A 150 0.29 -1.37 -5.87
C ASN A 150 -0.07 -0.88 -7.27
N ILE A 151 -0.07 0.43 -7.50
CA ILE A 151 -0.23 1.03 -8.84
C ILE A 151 0.89 0.55 -9.77
N LEU A 152 2.16 0.60 -9.34
CA LEU A 152 3.31 0.16 -10.13
C LEU A 152 3.25 -1.35 -10.47
N GLU A 153 2.80 -2.18 -9.53
CA GLU A 153 2.59 -3.61 -9.81
C GLU A 153 1.44 -3.85 -10.78
N ALA A 154 0.33 -3.10 -10.66
CA ALA A 154 -0.82 -3.24 -11.54
C ALA A 154 -0.52 -2.85 -13.00
N GLU A 155 0.38 -1.90 -13.24
CA GLU A 155 0.83 -1.55 -14.60
C GLU A 155 1.44 -2.75 -15.34
N LYS A 156 2.00 -3.72 -14.61
CA LYS A 156 2.59 -4.94 -15.19
C LYS A 156 1.52 -5.93 -15.71
N LEU A 157 0.26 -5.80 -15.26
CA LEU A 157 -0.86 -6.62 -15.75
C LEU A 157 -1.17 -6.37 -17.23
N THR A 158 -0.68 -5.29 -17.82
CA THR A 158 -0.86 -5.00 -19.26
C THR A 158 -0.39 -6.12 -20.18
N ARG A 159 0.45 -7.05 -19.72
CA ARG A 159 0.80 -8.26 -20.48
C ARG A 159 -0.38 -9.22 -20.66
N GLU A 160 -1.35 -9.17 -19.76
CA GLU A 160 -2.50 -10.09 -19.69
C GLU A 160 -3.82 -9.41 -20.06
N ILE A 161 -3.96 -8.12 -19.76
CA ILE A 161 -5.14 -7.30 -20.03
C ILE A 161 -4.85 -6.23 -21.09
N SER A 162 -5.84 -5.88 -21.92
CA SER A 162 -5.60 -4.95 -23.04
C SER A 162 -5.29 -3.53 -22.59
N LYS A 163 -6.00 -3.07 -21.55
CA LYS A 163 -5.90 -1.71 -21.02
C LYS A 163 -6.30 -1.66 -19.54
N ILE A 164 -5.47 -1.01 -18.73
CA ILE A 164 -5.77 -0.64 -17.35
C ILE A 164 -5.46 0.84 -17.11
N ILE A 165 -6.40 1.52 -16.49
CA ILE A 165 -6.26 2.91 -16.04
C ILE A 165 -6.19 2.90 -14.51
N CYS A 166 -5.03 3.23 -13.99
CA CYS A 166 -4.74 3.26 -12.56
C CYS A 166 -4.96 4.68 -12.01
N HIS A 167 -5.86 4.82 -11.04
CA HIS A 167 -6.23 6.05 -10.35
C HIS A 167 -5.65 6.01 -8.94
N LEU A 168 -4.57 6.75 -8.71
CA LEU A 168 -3.98 6.87 -7.39
C LEU A 168 -4.87 7.77 -6.52
N ILE A 169 -5.38 7.24 -5.41
CA ILE A 169 -6.25 7.99 -4.50
C ILE A 169 -5.42 8.83 -3.53
N ASN A 170 -5.86 10.06 -3.29
CA ASN A 170 -5.23 10.94 -2.32
C ASN A 170 -5.65 10.56 -0.88
N LYS A 171 -4.94 9.60 -0.28
CA LYS A 171 -5.17 9.21 1.13
C LYS A 171 -4.99 10.35 2.15
N TYR A 172 -4.25 11.41 1.80
CA TYR A 172 -4.07 12.59 2.65
C TYR A 172 -5.28 13.54 2.63
N LYS A 173 -6.29 13.26 1.81
CA LYS A 173 -7.63 13.85 1.91
C LYS A 173 -8.59 12.78 2.46
N PRO A 174 -8.50 12.44 3.76
CA PRO A 174 -9.24 11.31 4.32
C PRO A 174 -10.75 11.47 4.20
N ASN A 175 -11.29 12.69 4.25
CA ASN A 175 -12.73 12.94 4.23
C ASN A 175 -13.37 12.95 2.84
N GLN A 176 -12.59 13.01 1.76
CA GLN A 176 -13.10 13.19 0.40
C GLN A 176 -12.45 12.20 -0.56
N PHE A 177 -13.24 11.55 -1.40
CA PHE A 177 -12.74 10.75 -2.51
C PHE A 177 -12.12 11.69 -3.54
N SER A 178 -10.81 11.57 -3.75
CA SER A 178 -10.09 12.42 -4.70
C SER A 178 -8.94 11.68 -5.34
N ILE A 179 -8.82 11.84 -6.64
CA ILE A 179 -7.76 11.23 -7.44
C ILE A 179 -6.54 12.17 -7.37
N LYS A 180 -5.42 11.65 -6.91
CA LYS A 180 -4.11 12.33 -6.86
C LYS A 180 -3.46 12.34 -8.24
N SER A 181 -3.48 11.23 -8.95
CA SER A 181 -2.94 11.08 -10.29
C SER A 181 -3.61 9.93 -11.03
N ILE A 182 -3.51 9.96 -12.36
CA ILE A 182 -3.99 8.91 -13.26
C ILE A 182 -2.80 8.42 -14.06
N LYS A 183 -2.64 7.11 -14.17
CA LYS A 183 -1.66 6.44 -15.01
C LYS A 183 -2.39 5.47 -15.93
N GLU A 184 -2.05 5.49 -17.21
CA GLU A 184 -2.65 4.60 -18.20
C GLU A 184 -1.58 3.66 -18.73
N SER A 185 -1.92 2.38 -18.85
CA SER A 185 -1.03 1.37 -19.41
C SER A 185 -1.81 0.50 -20.39
N THR A 186 -1.30 0.40 -21.62
CA THR A 186 -1.88 -0.38 -22.71
C THR A 186 -0.85 -1.37 -23.27
N LEU A 187 -1.33 -2.46 -23.85
CA LEU A 187 -0.48 -3.45 -24.54
C LEU A 187 0.30 -2.82 -25.72
N GLU A 188 -0.19 -1.71 -26.28
CA GLU A 188 0.33 -1.03 -27.47
C GLU A 188 1.57 -0.16 -27.25
N ASN A 189 2.12 -0.08 -26.03
CA ASN A 189 3.43 0.56 -25.82
C ASN A 189 4.61 -0.25 -26.41
N LYS A 190 4.36 -1.25 -27.24
CA LYS A 190 5.37 -1.98 -28.01
C LYS A 190 5.41 -1.45 -29.45
N ILE A 191 6.46 -0.71 -29.81
CA ILE A 191 6.73 -0.37 -31.21
C ILE A 191 7.14 -1.67 -31.91
N ILE A 192 6.35 -2.11 -32.89
CA ILE A 192 6.73 -3.18 -33.79
C ILE A 192 7.47 -2.55 -34.97
N ASN A 193 8.80 -2.66 -34.97
CA ASN A 193 9.63 -2.29 -36.11
C ASN A 193 9.83 -3.51 -37.01
N THR A 194 9.78 -3.33 -38.32
CA THR A 194 10.21 -4.37 -39.26
C THR A 194 11.65 -4.08 -39.65
N LYS A 195 12.57 -4.98 -39.31
CA LYS A 195 13.97 -4.90 -39.72
C LYS A 195 14.08 -4.99 -41.24
N ALA A 196 15.20 -4.49 -41.79
CA ALA A 196 15.45 -4.49 -43.24
C ALA A 196 15.47 -5.91 -43.87
N ASN A 197 15.62 -6.96 -43.07
CA ASN A 197 15.54 -8.37 -43.48
C ASN A 197 14.12 -8.97 -43.39
N GLY A 198 13.11 -8.19 -43.02
CA GLY A 198 11.73 -8.64 -42.85
C GLY A 198 11.38 -9.21 -41.47
N GLU A 199 12.32 -9.27 -40.54
CA GLU A 199 12.04 -9.72 -39.17
C GLU A 199 11.32 -8.63 -38.36
N LEU A 200 10.35 -9.05 -37.54
CA LEU A 200 9.68 -8.15 -36.59
C LEU A 200 10.55 -7.97 -35.33
N GLU A 201 10.85 -6.72 -35.00
CA GLU A 201 11.48 -6.27 -33.77
C GLU A 201 10.42 -5.61 -32.89
N ILE A 202 10.18 -6.21 -31.73
CA ILE A 202 9.23 -5.67 -30.75
C ILE A 202 10.05 -4.84 -29.75
N ILE A 203 10.00 -3.53 -29.88
CA ILE A 203 10.64 -2.58 -28.97
C ILE A 203 9.63 -2.19 -27.90
N ASP A 204 9.90 -2.56 -26.65
CA ASP A 204 9.10 -2.12 -25.50
C ASP A 204 9.40 -0.63 -25.27
N ASN A 205 8.45 0.22 -25.67
CA ASN A 205 8.53 1.66 -25.56
C ASN A 205 7.90 2.16 -24.26
N SER A 206 7.74 1.27 -23.26
CA SER A 206 7.53 1.70 -21.89
C SER A 206 8.60 2.73 -21.58
N PHE A 207 8.19 3.97 -21.30
CA PHE A 207 9.06 5.07 -20.92
C PHE A 207 10.17 4.57 -19.98
N GLN A 208 11.37 4.36 -20.50
CA GLN A 208 12.56 4.38 -19.67
C GLN A 208 12.75 5.85 -19.30
N LEU A 209 12.09 6.28 -18.22
CA LEU A 209 12.65 7.33 -17.40
C LEU A 209 14.12 6.95 -17.15
N PRO A 210 15.06 7.91 -17.05
CA PRO A 210 16.49 7.68 -16.91
C PRO A 210 16.91 6.96 -15.60
N TYR A 211 16.00 6.25 -14.95
CA TYR A 211 16.16 5.44 -13.77
C TYR A 211 16.71 4.03 -14.03
N GLU A 212 16.84 3.58 -15.28
CA GLU A 212 17.32 2.21 -15.57
C GLU A 212 18.80 1.92 -15.23
N ARG A 213 19.57 2.93 -14.80
CA ARG A 213 20.85 2.64 -14.11
C ARG A 213 20.68 2.09 -12.69
N THR A 214 19.47 2.02 -12.15
CA THR A 214 19.19 1.49 -10.80
C THR A 214 18.53 0.10 -10.78
N SER A 215 18.03 -0.45 -11.89
CA SER A 215 17.43 -1.80 -11.90
C SER A 215 18.47 -2.91 -11.65
N ASN A 216 19.70 -2.73 -12.13
CA ASN A 216 20.86 -3.57 -11.76
C ASN A 216 21.28 -3.38 -10.29
N SER A 217 20.90 -2.26 -9.66
CA SER A 217 21.12 -2.06 -8.22
C SER A 217 20.00 -2.64 -7.37
N ILE A 218 18.75 -2.72 -7.87
CA ILE A 218 17.61 -3.31 -7.14
C ILE A 218 17.68 -4.84 -7.14
N SER A 219 18.09 -5.48 -8.23
CA SER A 219 18.35 -6.93 -8.24
C SER A 219 19.58 -7.29 -7.37
N ALA A 220 20.61 -6.44 -7.35
CA ALA A 220 21.72 -6.55 -6.41
C ALA A 220 21.33 -6.20 -4.95
N LEU A 221 20.34 -5.33 -4.74
CA LEU A 221 19.76 -4.99 -3.42
C LEU A 221 18.85 -6.10 -2.92
N ASN A 222 18.13 -6.83 -3.77
CA ASN A 222 17.33 -8.00 -3.40
C ASN A 222 18.23 -9.22 -3.13
N ALA A 223 19.33 -9.37 -3.86
CA ALA A 223 20.38 -10.33 -3.54
C ALA A 223 21.13 -9.97 -2.23
N LYS A 224 21.20 -8.68 -1.87
CA LYS A 224 21.74 -8.21 -0.58
C LYS A 224 20.70 -8.13 0.54
N SER A 225 19.40 -8.05 0.26
CA SER A 225 18.33 -8.06 1.28
C SER A 225 18.10 -9.46 1.83
N MET A 226 18.50 -10.50 1.09
CA MET A 226 18.66 -11.86 1.63
C MET A 226 19.65 -11.95 2.81
N ILE A 227 20.41 -10.90 3.11
CA ILE A 227 21.31 -10.83 4.29
C ILE A 227 20.53 -10.58 5.59
N PHE A 228 19.25 -10.15 5.53
CA PHE A 228 18.41 -9.93 6.71
C PHE A 228 17.21 -10.87 6.71
N THR A 229 17.47 -12.13 7.03
CA THR A 229 16.45 -13.04 7.55
C THR A 229 16.14 -12.67 8.99
N LEU A 230 14.86 -12.78 9.39
CA LEU A 230 14.40 -12.64 10.77
C LEU A 230 15.30 -13.48 11.70
N GLY A 231 16.00 -12.82 12.63
CA GLY A 231 16.88 -13.45 13.61
C GLY A 231 18.39 -13.39 13.30
N THR A 232 18.81 -12.60 12.31
CA THR A 232 20.26 -12.37 12.09
C THR A 232 20.87 -11.50 13.21
N PRO A 233 22.16 -11.70 13.57
CA PRO A 233 22.84 -10.89 14.59
C PRO A 233 22.80 -9.39 14.27
N ILE A 234 22.84 -9.08 12.99
CA ILE A 234 22.81 -7.71 12.48
C ILE A 234 21.43 -7.09 12.75
N GLU A 235 20.33 -7.74 12.38
CA GLU A 235 18.96 -7.28 12.69
C GLU A 235 18.74 -7.04 14.19
N SER A 236 19.21 -7.96 15.03
CA SER A 236 19.13 -7.82 16.48
C SER A 236 19.88 -6.58 16.99
N GLU A 237 21.04 -6.27 16.41
CA GLU A 237 21.79 -5.05 16.73
C GLU A 237 21.02 -3.78 16.33
N TYR A 238 20.37 -3.77 15.16
CA TYR A 238 19.56 -2.63 14.70
C TYR A 238 18.31 -2.43 15.52
N ARG A 239 17.60 -3.51 15.83
CA ARG A 239 16.40 -3.49 16.67
C ARG A 239 16.74 -2.92 18.05
N LYS A 240 17.88 -3.34 18.62
CA LYS A 240 18.44 -2.80 19.86
C LYS A 240 18.80 -1.31 19.76
N LYS A 241 19.40 -0.85 18.65
CA LYS A 241 19.72 0.58 18.46
C LYS A 241 18.46 1.44 18.32
N ALA A 242 17.47 0.98 17.56
CA ALA A 242 16.17 1.64 17.47
C ALA A 242 15.47 1.69 18.84
N TYR A 243 15.46 0.58 19.58
CA TYR A 243 14.95 0.53 20.94
C TYR A 243 15.68 1.54 21.88
N LEU A 244 17.01 1.60 21.84
CA LEU A 244 17.80 2.54 22.65
C LEU A 244 17.56 4.01 22.27
N LEU A 245 17.35 4.30 20.98
CA LEU A 245 16.90 5.60 20.51
C LEU A 245 15.56 5.97 21.16
N PHE A 246 14.56 5.08 21.12
CA PHE A 246 13.26 5.40 21.72
C PHE A 246 13.31 5.50 23.25
N LYS A 247 14.17 4.71 23.89
CA LYS A 247 14.38 4.75 25.35
C LYS A 247 15.06 6.03 25.84
N SER A 248 15.86 6.66 24.99
CA SER A 248 16.60 7.89 25.34
C SER A 248 15.78 9.17 25.16
N ILE A 249 14.62 9.09 24.49
CA ILE A 249 13.66 10.21 24.41
C ILE A 249 12.98 10.39 25.78
N PRO A 250 13.08 11.56 26.43
CA PRO A 250 12.44 11.81 27.71
C PRO A 250 10.91 11.67 27.62
N LYS A 251 10.31 10.89 28.54
CA LYS A 251 8.86 10.60 28.54
C LYS A 251 7.98 11.81 28.78
N GLU A 252 8.49 12.80 29.50
CA GLU A 252 7.78 14.06 29.80
C GLU A 252 8.01 15.12 28.71
N SER A 253 8.75 14.78 27.66
CA SER A 253 8.92 15.67 26.53
C SER A 253 7.59 15.82 25.81
N GLU A 254 7.06 17.05 25.75
CA GLU A 254 5.97 17.44 24.84
C GLU A 254 6.27 17.05 23.37
N LEU A 255 7.51 16.69 23.07
CA LEU A 255 7.96 16.23 21.76
C LEU A 255 7.77 14.73 21.55
N TYR A 256 7.44 13.89 22.55
CA TYR A 256 7.34 12.43 22.37
C TYR A 256 6.34 12.05 21.27
N GLU A 257 5.13 12.61 21.31
CA GLU A 257 4.09 12.39 20.29
C GLU A 257 4.48 12.97 18.92
N ALA A 258 5.19 14.10 18.90
CA ALA A 258 5.67 14.71 17.66
C ALA A 258 6.82 13.90 17.05
N ILE A 259 7.79 13.46 17.85
CA ILE A 259 8.87 12.55 17.48
C ILE A 259 8.28 11.23 16.98
N TRP A 260 7.28 10.68 17.67
CA TRP A 260 6.54 9.50 17.23
C TRP A 260 5.89 9.71 15.87
N SER A 261 5.18 10.81 15.70
CA SER A 261 4.53 11.14 14.43
C SER A 261 5.54 11.42 13.31
N ILE A 262 6.73 11.96 13.63
CA ILE A 262 7.82 12.19 12.68
C ILE A 262 8.50 10.88 12.32
N VAL A 263 8.79 10.00 13.28
CA VAL A 263 9.35 8.66 13.04
C VAL A 263 8.38 7.83 12.17
N LYS A 264 7.08 7.92 12.44
CA LYS A 264 6.03 7.28 11.63
C LYS A 264 5.95 7.85 10.21
N ARG A 265 6.28 9.14 10.03
CA ARG A 265 6.37 9.85 8.74
C ARG A 265 7.78 9.89 8.14
N PHE A 266 8.78 9.35 8.83
CA PHE A 266 10.19 9.35 8.41
C PHE A 266 10.36 8.51 7.13
N THR A 267 9.45 7.55 6.95
CA THR A 267 9.13 6.76 5.75
C THR A 267 8.76 7.61 4.53
N MET A 268 8.13 8.78 4.72
CA MET A 268 7.79 9.72 3.66
C MET A 268 8.93 10.71 3.39
N ALA A 269 9.72 11.04 4.40
CA ALA A 269 10.81 12.01 4.27
C ALA A 269 12.00 11.47 3.46
N THR A 270 12.23 10.16 3.40
CA THR A 270 13.37 9.60 2.69
C THR A 270 13.24 9.57 1.16
N ASP A 271 12.03 9.73 0.60
CA ASP A 271 11.83 9.79 -0.86
C ASP A 271 12.06 11.21 -1.41
N ASP A 272 11.62 12.24 -0.68
CA ASP A 272 11.77 13.64 -1.10
C ASP A 272 13.09 14.28 -0.59
N TYR A 273 13.67 13.78 0.50
CA TYR A 273 14.84 14.39 1.11
C TYR A 273 16.05 13.48 1.00
N LEU A 274 17.13 14.08 0.50
CA LEU A 274 18.48 13.55 0.28
C LEU A 274 19.21 13.06 1.56
N LEU A 275 18.49 12.48 2.53
CA LEU A 275 19.03 11.78 3.69
C LEU A 275 20.07 10.73 3.27
N TYR A 276 19.85 10.08 2.12
CA TYR A 276 20.78 9.12 1.52
C TYR A 276 22.11 9.73 1.06
N LYS A 277 22.20 11.06 0.88
CA LYS A 277 23.44 11.74 0.45
C LYS A 277 24.15 12.51 1.56
N GLY A 278 23.70 12.38 2.82
CA GLY A 278 24.38 13.00 3.96
C GLY A 278 24.27 14.52 4.04
N VAL A 279 23.42 15.15 3.22
CA VAL A 279 23.11 16.57 3.32
C VAL A 279 21.75 16.71 3.96
N ILE A 280 21.70 16.72 5.30
CA ILE A 280 20.50 17.15 6.01
C ILE A 280 20.49 18.67 5.92
N GLU A 281 19.91 19.20 4.85
CA GLU A 281 19.60 20.63 4.78
C GLU A 281 18.42 20.88 5.73
N VAL A 282 18.73 21.27 6.98
CA VAL A 282 17.75 21.61 8.02
C VAL A 282 16.70 22.59 7.47
N ASP A 283 17.13 23.52 6.61
CA ASP A 283 16.29 24.52 5.94
C ASP A 283 15.21 23.93 5.02
N LYS A 284 15.40 22.73 4.49
CA LYS A 284 14.41 22.04 3.65
C LYS A 284 13.39 21.27 4.49
N TYR A 285 13.80 20.75 5.66
CA TYR A 285 12.92 20.10 6.63
C TYR A 285 12.03 21.10 7.37
N ASP A 286 12.53 22.30 7.63
CA ASP A 286 11.79 23.36 8.30
C ASP A 286 10.53 23.80 7.55
N ARG A 287 10.51 23.60 6.21
CA ARG A 287 9.40 23.93 5.31
C ARG A 287 8.29 22.86 5.27
N SER A 288 8.58 21.63 5.70
CA SER A 288 7.63 20.51 5.69
C SER A 288 7.05 20.18 7.05
N CYS A 289 7.63 20.72 8.12
CA CYS A 289 7.02 20.68 9.45
C CYS A 289 5.67 21.42 9.40
N GLN A 290 4.61 20.75 9.82
CA GLN A 290 3.25 21.31 9.83
C GLN A 290 3.05 22.29 10.99
N ASN A 291 3.92 22.25 11.99
CA ASN A 291 3.87 23.11 13.18
C ASN A 291 5.24 23.16 13.90
N ASP A 292 5.36 24.06 14.88
CA ASP A 292 6.58 24.27 15.67
C ASP A 292 6.94 23.09 16.59
N GLN A 293 5.97 22.25 16.95
CA GLN A 293 6.21 21.06 17.77
C GLN A 293 6.94 20.00 16.95
N GLU A 294 6.54 19.79 15.69
CA GLU A 294 7.26 18.95 14.73
C GLU A 294 8.67 19.48 14.47
N ARG A 295 8.81 20.79 14.26
CA ARG A 295 10.12 21.42 14.04
C ARG A 295 11.09 21.13 15.20
N ARG A 296 10.64 21.34 16.44
CA ARG A 296 11.43 21.06 17.65
C ARG A 296 11.75 19.58 17.80
N ALA A 297 10.83 18.69 17.45
CA ALA A 297 11.04 17.25 17.46
C ALA A 297 12.05 16.78 16.40
N VAL A 298 12.02 17.34 15.18
CA VAL A 298 13.04 17.08 14.16
C VAL A 298 14.40 17.57 14.63
N GLN A 299 14.51 18.81 15.13
CA GLN A 299 15.76 19.35 15.66
C GLN A 299 16.31 18.52 16.82
N PHE A 300 15.42 18.02 17.69
CA PHE A 300 15.79 17.09 18.75
C PHE A 300 16.41 15.81 18.19
N LEU A 301 15.74 15.14 17.22
CA LEU A 301 16.25 13.93 16.58
C LEU A 301 17.59 14.17 15.88
N LEU A 302 17.74 15.26 15.14
CA LEU A 302 18.98 15.60 14.43
C LEU A 302 20.16 15.87 15.36
N ASN A 303 19.90 16.30 16.59
CA ASN A 303 20.93 16.47 17.61
C ASN A 303 21.11 15.22 18.50
N HIS A 304 20.27 14.19 18.32
CA HIS A 304 20.31 12.97 19.10
C HIS A 304 21.36 12.01 18.56
N LYS A 305 22.34 11.64 19.39
CA LYS A 305 23.48 10.81 18.98
C LYS A 305 23.03 9.46 18.40
N GLU A 306 22.16 8.76 19.11
CA GLU A 306 21.64 7.44 18.75
C GLU A 306 20.87 7.47 17.43
N PHE A 307 20.16 8.58 17.17
CA PHE A 307 19.46 8.79 15.91
C PHE A 307 20.45 8.97 14.75
N ASN A 308 21.47 9.80 14.95
CA ASN A 308 22.52 10.01 13.95
C ASN A 308 23.32 8.73 13.69
N ASP A 309 23.66 7.97 14.73
CA ASP A 309 24.33 6.68 14.61
C ASP A 309 23.47 5.69 13.83
N PHE A 310 22.16 5.63 14.12
CA PHE A 310 21.20 4.80 13.39
C PHE A 310 21.13 5.17 11.89
N VAL A 311 21.00 6.47 11.58
CA VAL A 311 20.96 6.98 10.19
C VAL A 311 22.28 6.71 9.46
N ASN A 312 23.42 6.92 10.11
CA ASN A 312 24.73 6.70 9.50
C ASN A 312 24.99 5.23 9.20
N VAL A 313 24.53 4.33 10.07
CA VAL A 313 24.63 2.89 9.85
C VAL A 313 23.69 2.45 8.71
N ALA A 314 22.48 3.02 8.62
CA ALA A 314 21.58 2.77 7.49
C ALA A 314 22.20 3.18 6.14
N LYS A 315 22.95 4.30 6.12
CA LYS A 315 23.68 4.76 4.92
C LYS A 315 24.79 3.78 4.51
N THR A 316 25.62 3.34 5.46
CA THR A 316 26.79 2.50 5.15
C THR A 316 26.42 1.09 4.69
N THR A 317 25.26 0.59 5.13
CA THR A 317 24.80 -0.77 4.80
C THR A 317 23.96 -0.84 3.53
N GLY A 318 23.57 0.31 2.95
CA GLY A 318 22.75 0.33 1.74
C GLY A 318 21.39 -0.34 1.91
N LEU A 319 20.89 -0.40 3.15
CA LEU A 319 19.62 -1.06 3.47
C LEU A 319 18.46 -0.41 2.71
N ALA A 320 17.70 -1.21 1.96
CA ALA A 320 16.50 -0.71 1.30
C ALA A 320 15.54 -0.07 2.32
N LYS A 321 14.90 1.02 1.91
CA LYS A 321 13.93 1.81 2.69
C LYS A 321 13.03 0.95 3.60
N ILE A 322 12.36 -0.04 3.02
CA ILE A 322 11.41 -0.94 3.69
C ILE A 322 12.03 -1.69 4.89
N VAL A 323 13.31 -2.08 4.81
CA VAL A 323 14.01 -2.79 5.89
C VAL A 323 14.25 -1.86 7.08
N LEU A 324 14.57 -0.58 6.81
CA LEU A 324 14.77 0.41 7.86
C LEU A 324 13.47 0.70 8.63
N GLU A 325 12.35 0.80 7.91
CA GLU A 325 11.02 1.03 8.51
C GLU A 325 10.62 -0.11 9.45
N ASN A 326 10.82 -1.35 9.00
CA ASN A 326 10.54 -2.54 9.79
C ASN A 326 11.42 -2.60 11.04
N LEU A 327 12.70 -2.26 10.96
CA LEU A 327 13.62 -2.23 12.10
C LEU A 327 13.25 -1.17 13.15
N ILE A 328 12.89 0.04 12.69
CA ILE A 328 12.41 1.12 13.57
C ILE A 328 11.13 0.68 14.30
N ARG A 329 10.17 0.14 13.56
CA ARG A 329 8.90 -0.35 14.11
C ARG A 329 9.15 -1.49 15.10
N ALA A 330 10.05 -2.41 14.77
CA ALA A 330 10.35 -3.57 15.60
C ALA A 330 11.04 -3.17 16.93
N GLY A 331 11.98 -2.22 16.92
CA GLY A 331 12.62 -1.71 18.14
C GLY A 331 11.67 -0.87 19.01
N PHE A 332 10.70 -0.20 18.38
CA PHE A 332 9.64 0.50 19.11
C PHE A 332 8.66 -0.46 19.80
N ASN A 333 8.24 -1.53 19.10
CA ASN A 333 7.37 -2.54 19.69
C ASN A 333 8.02 -3.20 20.92
N GLU A 334 9.34 -3.46 20.89
CA GLU A 334 10.07 -3.95 22.06
C GLU A 334 9.99 -2.97 23.25
N LEU A 335 10.04 -1.66 23.00
CA LEU A 335 9.88 -0.66 24.05
C LEU A 335 8.46 -0.68 24.64
N ILE A 336 7.42 -0.82 23.81
CA ILE A 336 6.03 -0.94 24.28
C ILE A 336 5.87 -2.21 25.13
N GLU A 337 6.41 -3.33 24.67
CA GLU A 337 6.34 -4.61 25.38
C GLU A 337 7.05 -4.56 26.73
N GLU A 338 8.23 -3.91 26.83
CA GLU A 338 8.92 -3.67 28.10
C GLU A 338 8.07 -2.78 29.05
N GLN A 339 7.38 -1.77 28.50
CA GLN A 339 6.54 -0.88 29.31
C GLN A 339 5.28 -1.58 29.81
N ALA A 340 4.65 -2.42 28.98
CA ALA A 340 3.48 -3.19 29.35
C ALA A 340 3.79 -4.33 30.35
N SER A 341 5.03 -4.83 30.35
CA SER A 341 5.47 -5.93 31.23
C SER A 341 6.01 -5.48 32.59
N LYS A 342 6.21 -4.17 32.82
CA LYS A 342 6.57 -3.66 34.16
C LYS A 342 5.30 -3.58 35.02
N PRO A 343 5.19 -4.34 36.13
CA PRO A 343 4.06 -4.22 37.03
C PRO A 343 3.99 -2.79 37.57
N SER A 344 2.81 -2.17 37.46
CA SER A 344 2.53 -0.89 38.09
C SER A 344 2.59 -1.07 39.60
N PHE A 345 3.77 -0.88 40.20
CA PHE A 345 3.86 -0.62 41.61
C PHE A 345 3.36 0.81 41.83
N SER A 346 2.05 0.95 42.05
CA SER A 346 1.50 2.13 42.69
C SER A 346 1.98 2.13 44.14
N MET A 347 2.82 3.11 44.52
CA MET A 347 2.91 3.55 45.91
C MET A 347 1.76 4.51 46.22
#